data_AF-A0A6P2FRG3-F1
#
_entry.id   AF-A0A6P2FRG3-F1
#
_cell.length_a   1.000
_cell.length_b   1.000
_cell.length_c   1.000
_cell.angle_alpha   90.00
_cell.angle_beta   90.00
_cell.angle_gamma   90.00
#
_symmetry.space_group_name_H-M   'P 1'
#
loop_
_entity.id
_entity.type
_entity.pdbx_description
1 polymer ?
#
loop_
_entity_poly.entity_id
_entity_poly.type
_entity_poly.pdbx_seq_one_letter_code
_entity_poly.pdbx_strand_id
1 'polypeptide(L)'
;MTFDPAALLAGQSFTVKGAGDDPAVDSDGDPVTGATDPIVLGPNSQDLNIDQGIVQAYTSVLLHKVVVDPTPSVPGRATEFPVTLTCTPAGSATPIVNEVVLSISGEEVTVDDIPVGAMCSVNETDANGAAVTIAPASPFVIGDTEPVSITVTNTYQPGLTSVDLRKVVLDPTPAATGRATEFPGHAVLCPARRRGSHRLPGRAGHRRHRRQRPGIYLGSTCSVTEDDTNGAQVTIDPEGDFVVGTEGVAVTVTNTYQAVLSSIELHKVIVDPNPADEHGDAETFPVTLTCTAPGSDEPVTVEVELPRDGTVITLTDVPVGTVCTAEETDTDGGVSSIDPAGEFVVGEQVVAITVTNTFPPPPPVTPSPSSSEQPPTSVTPTSPVSSTVSVTPTQGTAPVVPAPNPPKGTAGGGLAHTGVSLATWLTVAALLLGLGGAVMLQARRPRKSGLHS
;
A
#
# COMPACT_ATOMS: atom_id res chain seq x y z
N MET A 1 12.70 -37.90 -76.87
CA MET A 1 13.28 -36.96 -75.88
C MET A 1 12.99 -37.50 -74.49
N THR A 2 13.67 -37.01 -73.45
CA THR A 2 13.36 -37.35 -72.05
C THR A 2 13.44 -36.09 -71.21
N PHE A 3 12.32 -35.72 -70.60
CA PHE A 3 12.25 -34.69 -69.56
C PHE A 3 12.65 -35.32 -68.23
N ASP A 4 13.41 -34.62 -67.38
CA ASP A 4 13.91 -35.18 -66.12
C ASP A 4 12.87 -35.03 -64.99
N PRO A 5 12.28 -36.11 -64.45
CA PRO A 5 11.34 -36.02 -63.33
C PRO A 5 12.01 -35.50 -62.05
N ALA A 6 13.34 -35.62 -61.92
CA ALA A 6 14.09 -35.10 -60.77
C ALA A 6 14.30 -33.58 -60.81
N ALA A 7 13.92 -32.90 -61.90
CA ALA A 7 13.89 -31.45 -62.00
C ALA A 7 12.58 -30.83 -61.47
N LEU A 8 11.57 -31.65 -61.15
CA LEU A 8 10.29 -31.20 -60.58
C LEU A 8 10.47 -30.68 -59.14
N LEU A 9 9.71 -29.65 -58.80
CA LEU A 9 9.70 -29.08 -57.46
C LEU A 9 8.71 -29.82 -56.54
N ALA A 10 8.81 -29.57 -55.24
CA ALA A 10 7.88 -30.15 -54.28
C ALA A 10 6.42 -29.76 -54.63
N GLY A 11 5.52 -30.75 -54.62
CA GLY A 11 4.13 -30.58 -55.03
C GLY A 11 3.88 -30.62 -56.55
N GLN A 12 4.91 -30.75 -57.38
CA GLN A 12 4.75 -30.85 -58.83
C GLN A 12 4.77 -32.31 -59.34
N SER A 13 4.00 -32.57 -60.39
CA SER A 13 4.09 -33.81 -61.17
C SER A 13 3.92 -33.54 -62.67
N PHE A 14 4.42 -34.45 -63.50
CA PHE A 14 4.11 -34.43 -64.93
C PHE A 14 2.62 -34.75 -65.17
N THR A 15 1.99 -33.99 -66.07
CA THR A 15 0.60 -34.24 -66.47
C THR A 15 0.48 -35.52 -67.29
N VAL A 16 -0.75 -36.00 -67.47
CA VAL A 16 -1.05 -37.20 -68.27
C VAL A 16 -0.68 -36.94 -69.74
N LYS A 17 0.08 -37.87 -70.32
CA LYS A 17 0.44 -37.86 -71.74
C LYS A 17 -0.81 -37.83 -72.63
N GLY A 18 -0.85 -36.97 -73.65
CA GLY A 18 -1.99 -36.89 -74.58
C GLY A 18 -3.29 -36.39 -73.93
N ALA A 19 -3.21 -35.59 -72.86
CA ALA A 19 -4.37 -35.10 -72.11
C ALA A 19 -5.04 -33.87 -72.77
N GLY A 20 -5.56 -34.04 -73.99
CA GLY A 20 -6.29 -33.00 -74.71
C GLY A 20 -6.88 -33.49 -76.04
N ASP A 21 -7.37 -32.55 -76.83
CA ASP A 21 -7.72 -32.72 -78.26
C ASP A 21 -6.70 -32.01 -79.18
N ASP A 22 -5.64 -31.40 -78.63
CA ASP A 22 -4.66 -30.57 -79.35
C ASP A 22 -3.20 -31.00 -79.05
N PRO A 23 -2.59 -31.82 -79.92
CA PRO A 23 -1.18 -32.24 -79.84
C PRO A 23 -0.13 -31.13 -80.11
N ALA A 24 -0.51 -29.87 -79.95
CA ALA A 24 0.41 -28.74 -79.81
C ALA A 24 0.39 -28.12 -78.39
N VAL A 25 -0.41 -28.68 -77.49
CA VAL A 25 -0.66 -28.18 -76.13
C VAL A 25 -0.81 -29.31 -75.09
N ASP A 26 -1.20 -30.52 -75.51
CA ASP A 26 -1.04 -31.73 -74.69
C ASP A 26 0.40 -32.27 -74.74
N SER A 27 0.75 -33.11 -73.74
CA SER A 27 2.15 -33.44 -73.45
C SER A 27 2.59 -34.78 -74.02
N ASP A 28 3.78 -34.84 -74.60
CA ASP A 28 4.36 -36.02 -75.25
C ASP A 28 5.02 -37.02 -74.31
N GLY A 29 5.50 -36.54 -73.17
CA GLY A 29 6.28 -37.32 -72.21
C GLY A 29 5.41 -38.24 -71.35
N ASP A 30 5.88 -39.48 -71.14
CA ASP A 30 5.30 -40.40 -70.17
C ASP A 30 5.34 -39.82 -68.75
N PRO A 31 4.23 -39.80 -67.99
CA PRO A 31 4.14 -39.08 -66.70
C PRO A 31 5.01 -39.66 -65.57
N VAL A 32 5.61 -40.85 -65.74
CA VAL A 32 6.47 -41.49 -64.73
C VAL A 32 7.96 -41.35 -65.08
N THR A 33 8.30 -41.34 -66.37
CA THR A 33 9.68 -41.41 -66.87
C THR A 33 10.11 -40.17 -67.67
N GLY A 34 9.18 -39.29 -68.02
CA GLY A 34 9.39 -38.13 -68.89
C GLY A 34 9.78 -38.48 -70.33
N ALA A 35 9.69 -39.75 -70.74
CA ALA A 35 10.12 -40.20 -72.05
C ALA A 35 9.04 -39.94 -73.12
N THR A 36 9.39 -39.23 -74.20
CA THR A 36 8.52 -39.07 -75.37
C THR A 36 8.60 -40.28 -76.29
N ASP A 37 7.66 -40.38 -77.23
CA ASP A 37 7.78 -41.33 -78.34
C ASP A 37 8.96 -40.99 -79.27
N PRO A 38 9.35 -41.91 -80.19
CA PRO A 38 10.43 -41.68 -81.15
C PRO A 38 10.11 -40.54 -82.14
N ILE A 39 10.71 -39.37 -81.91
CA ILE A 39 10.57 -38.18 -82.76
C ILE A 39 11.32 -38.42 -84.09
N VAL A 40 10.66 -38.21 -85.23
CA VAL A 40 11.23 -38.40 -86.57
C VAL A 40 11.30 -37.06 -87.32
N LEU A 41 12.49 -36.47 -87.35
CA LEU A 41 12.74 -35.20 -88.07
C LEU A 41 13.34 -35.44 -89.46
N GLY A 42 12.85 -34.70 -90.45
CA GLY A 42 13.46 -34.61 -91.79
C GLY A 42 14.59 -33.55 -91.85
N PRO A 43 15.41 -33.56 -92.92
CA PRO A 43 16.45 -32.55 -93.11
C PRO A 43 15.88 -31.13 -93.13
N ASN A 44 16.47 -30.23 -92.33
CA ASN A 44 16.02 -28.83 -92.15
C ASN A 44 14.57 -28.67 -91.66
N SER A 45 14.01 -29.67 -90.98
CA SER A 45 12.74 -29.55 -90.25
C SER A 45 12.97 -29.30 -88.75
N GLN A 46 11.94 -28.77 -88.10
CA GLN A 46 11.86 -28.63 -86.65
C GLN A 46 10.49 -29.12 -86.20
N ASP A 47 10.44 -29.68 -84.99
CA ASP A 47 9.21 -29.87 -84.24
C ASP A 47 9.33 -29.01 -82.98
N LEU A 48 8.29 -28.23 -82.68
CA LEU A 48 8.23 -27.30 -81.55
C LEU A 48 7.08 -27.63 -80.59
N ASN A 49 6.30 -28.68 -80.89
CA ASN A 49 5.19 -29.11 -80.06
C ASN A 49 5.66 -30.01 -78.91
N ILE A 50 6.87 -30.60 -79.01
CA ILE A 50 7.38 -31.60 -78.08
C ILE A 50 7.55 -31.04 -76.66
N ASP A 51 6.59 -31.35 -75.79
CA ASP A 51 6.39 -30.70 -74.49
C ASP A 51 6.25 -31.69 -73.31
N GLN A 52 6.38 -31.15 -72.10
CA GLN A 52 5.96 -31.80 -70.87
C GLN A 52 5.29 -30.81 -69.93
N GLY A 53 3.96 -30.81 -69.94
CA GLY A 53 3.11 -30.13 -68.98
C GLY A 53 3.33 -30.63 -67.56
N ILE A 54 3.28 -29.69 -66.62
CA ILE A 54 3.48 -29.88 -65.19
C ILE A 54 2.23 -29.39 -64.46
N VAL A 55 1.71 -30.21 -63.54
CA VAL A 55 0.64 -29.81 -62.63
C VAL A 55 1.18 -29.57 -61.23
N GLN A 56 0.60 -28.60 -60.52
CA GLN A 56 0.92 -28.26 -59.14
C GLN A 56 -0.20 -28.75 -58.22
N ALA A 57 0.16 -29.45 -57.15
CA ALA A 57 -0.76 -29.80 -56.08
C ALA A 57 -0.95 -28.62 -55.12
N TYR A 58 -2.17 -28.47 -54.60
CA TYR A 58 -2.58 -27.44 -53.65
C TYR A 58 -3.30 -28.09 -52.47
N THR A 59 -3.24 -27.43 -51.32
CA THR A 59 -3.94 -27.80 -50.08
C THR A 59 -4.31 -26.54 -49.31
N SER A 60 -4.81 -26.66 -48.08
CA SER A 60 -5.19 -25.53 -47.24
C SER A 60 -4.42 -25.45 -45.92
N VAL A 61 -4.47 -24.27 -45.31
CA VAL A 61 -3.94 -23.99 -43.96
C VAL A 61 -5.11 -23.64 -43.06
N LEU A 62 -5.19 -24.28 -41.90
CA LEU A 62 -6.24 -24.05 -40.91
C LEU A 62 -5.69 -23.17 -39.79
N LEU A 63 -6.24 -21.98 -39.60
CA LEU A 63 -5.80 -21.01 -38.59
C LEU A 63 -6.77 -20.98 -37.40
N HIS A 64 -6.27 -21.33 -36.21
CA HIS A 64 -7.05 -21.35 -34.97
C HIS A 64 -6.46 -20.40 -33.92
N LYS A 65 -7.31 -19.61 -33.25
CA LYS A 65 -6.90 -18.67 -32.20
C LYS A 65 -7.05 -19.27 -30.81
N VAL A 66 -5.99 -19.16 -30.00
CA VAL A 66 -6.06 -19.35 -28.54
C VAL A 66 -5.76 -18.03 -27.86
N VAL A 67 -6.50 -17.70 -26.80
CA VAL A 67 -6.18 -16.57 -25.92
C VAL A 67 -6.09 -17.06 -24.47
N VAL A 68 -4.87 -17.08 -23.95
CA VAL A 68 -4.57 -17.40 -22.55
C VAL A 68 -4.58 -16.10 -21.76
N ASP A 69 -5.65 -15.88 -21.00
CA ASP A 69 -5.87 -14.71 -20.16
C ASP A 69 -6.13 -15.15 -18.69
N PRO A 70 -5.30 -14.74 -17.72
CA PRO A 70 -5.52 -15.00 -16.29
C PRO A 70 -6.65 -14.17 -15.66
N THR A 71 -7.19 -13.20 -16.38
CA THR A 71 -8.14 -12.17 -15.92
C THR A 71 -9.38 -12.13 -16.84
N PRO A 72 -10.35 -13.06 -16.67
CA PRO A 72 -11.32 -13.44 -17.72
C PRO A 72 -12.38 -12.39 -18.12
N SER A 73 -12.29 -11.14 -17.65
CA SER A 73 -13.29 -10.09 -17.92
C SER A 73 -12.71 -8.68 -17.76
N VAL A 74 -11.87 -8.25 -18.71
CA VAL A 74 -11.42 -6.84 -18.82
C VAL A 74 -12.26 -6.12 -19.91
N PRO A 75 -13.02 -5.06 -19.58
CA PRO A 75 -13.72 -4.26 -20.59
C PRO A 75 -12.75 -3.66 -21.62
N GLY A 76 -13.13 -3.71 -22.90
CA GLY A 76 -12.28 -3.21 -24.00
C GLY A 76 -11.23 -4.20 -24.52
N ARG A 77 -11.25 -5.48 -24.09
CA ARG A 77 -10.42 -6.54 -24.67
C ARG A 77 -10.75 -6.76 -26.15
N ALA A 78 -9.72 -6.88 -26.99
CA ALA A 78 -9.86 -7.22 -28.41
C ALA A 78 -10.55 -8.58 -28.60
N THR A 79 -11.54 -8.61 -29.50
CA THR A 79 -12.28 -9.81 -29.91
C THR A 79 -11.82 -10.40 -31.24
N GLU A 80 -11.02 -9.63 -31.98
CA GLU A 80 -10.54 -9.92 -33.33
C GLU A 80 -9.02 -9.70 -33.36
N PHE A 81 -8.31 -10.56 -34.08
CA PHE A 81 -6.84 -10.57 -34.13
C PHE A 81 -6.35 -10.66 -35.58
N PRO A 82 -5.74 -9.60 -36.14
CA PRO A 82 -5.26 -9.61 -37.52
C PRO A 82 -3.96 -10.41 -37.64
N VAL A 83 -3.95 -11.34 -38.57
CA VAL A 83 -2.87 -12.30 -38.83
C VAL A 83 -2.55 -12.33 -40.32
N THR A 84 -1.27 -12.30 -40.66
CA THR A 84 -0.77 -12.46 -42.02
C THR A 84 -0.15 -13.84 -42.17
N LEU A 85 -0.69 -14.65 -43.10
CA LEU A 85 -0.02 -15.84 -43.64
C LEU A 85 0.78 -15.42 -44.88
N THR A 86 2.07 -15.73 -44.91
CA THR A 86 2.96 -15.50 -46.05
C THR A 86 3.51 -16.83 -46.53
N CYS A 87 3.24 -17.24 -47.76
CA CYS A 87 3.67 -18.52 -48.33
C CYS A 87 4.46 -18.31 -49.63
N THR A 88 5.73 -18.69 -49.66
CA THR A 88 6.56 -18.65 -50.87
C THR A 88 6.56 -20.01 -51.56
N PRO A 89 6.02 -20.15 -52.78
CA PRO A 89 6.04 -21.41 -53.52
C PRO A 89 7.47 -21.86 -53.82
N ALA A 90 7.70 -23.17 -53.90
CA ALA A 90 9.00 -23.72 -54.28
C ALA A 90 9.47 -23.13 -55.63
N GLY A 91 10.74 -22.74 -55.72
CA GLY A 91 11.33 -22.14 -56.94
C GLY A 91 10.85 -20.72 -57.29
N SER A 92 9.85 -20.17 -56.60
CA SER A 92 9.37 -18.81 -56.84
C SER A 92 10.00 -17.78 -55.89
N ALA A 93 10.16 -16.55 -56.38
CA ALA A 93 10.54 -15.39 -55.57
C ALA A 93 9.32 -14.54 -55.13
N THR A 94 8.12 -14.84 -55.60
CA THR A 94 6.90 -14.08 -55.27
C THR A 94 6.11 -14.80 -54.16
N PRO A 95 6.00 -14.23 -52.94
CA PRO A 95 5.16 -14.80 -51.90
C PRO A 95 3.68 -14.57 -52.20
N ILE A 96 2.86 -15.58 -51.89
CA ILE A 96 1.42 -15.44 -51.68
C ILE A 96 1.24 -14.85 -50.27
N VAL A 97 0.35 -13.87 -50.13
CA VAL A 97 0.07 -13.20 -48.85
C VAL A 97 -1.42 -13.17 -48.61
N ASN A 98 -1.85 -13.71 -47.47
CA ASN A 98 -3.25 -13.75 -47.05
C ASN A 98 -3.38 -13.01 -45.71
N GLU A 99 -4.19 -11.96 -45.69
CA GLU A 99 -4.59 -11.28 -44.45
C GLU A 99 -5.87 -11.92 -43.91
N VAL A 100 -5.85 -12.34 -42.65
CA VAL A 100 -6.89 -13.12 -41.99
C VAL A 100 -7.19 -12.51 -40.64
N VAL A 101 -8.46 -12.39 -40.26
CA VAL A 101 -8.87 -11.96 -38.92
C VAL A 101 -9.36 -13.19 -38.15
N LEU A 102 -8.68 -13.53 -37.05
CA LEU A 102 -9.08 -14.64 -36.19
C LEU A 102 -9.90 -14.15 -35.00
N SER A 103 -10.95 -14.89 -34.65
CA SER A 103 -11.86 -14.54 -33.56
C SER A 103 -11.40 -15.06 -32.20
N ILE A 104 -11.68 -14.28 -31.14
CA ILE A 104 -11.59 -14.70 -29.73
C ILE A 104 -12.40 -15.96 -29.39
N SER A 105 -13.38 -16.33 -30.22
CA SER A 105 -14.20 -17.55 -30.04
C SER A 105 -13.41 -18.85 -30.21
N GLY A 106 -12.22 -18.81 -30.84
CA GLY A 106 -11.53 -20.03 -31.26
C GLY A 106 -12.19 -20.70 -32.47
N GLU A 107 -12.90 -19.93 -33.29
CA GLU A 107 -13.38 -20.41 -34.60
C GLU A 107 -12.19 -20.56 -35.55
N GLU A 108 -12.16 -21.67 -36.28
CA GLU A 108 -11.08 -22.03 -37.19
C GLU A 108 -11.34 -21.42 -38.58
N VAL A 109 -10.31 -20.79 -39.16
CA VAL A 109 -10.39 -20.13 -40.47
C VAL A 109 -9.50 -20.85 -41.47
N THR A 110 -10.10 -21.37 -42.54
CA THR A 110 -9.37 -22.01 -43.64
C THR A 110 -8.80 -20.97 -44.61
N VAL A 111 -7.57 -21.20 -45.07
CA VAL A 111 -6.99 -20.54 -46.24
C VAL A 111 -6.67 -21.61 -47.28
N ASP A 112 -7.43 -21.65 -48.36
CA ASP A 112 -7.28 -22.60 -49.46
C ASP A 112 -6.25 -22.16 -50.52
N ASP A 113 -6.07 -22.96 -51.57
CA ASP A 113 -5.19 -22.71 -52.72
C ASP A 113 -3.71 -22.42 -52.37
N ILE A 114 -3.21 -23.04 -51.30
CA ILE A 114 -1.80 -22.96 -50.90
C ILE A 114 -1.01 -24.08 -51.61
N PRO A 115 0.05 -23.78 -52.39
CA PRO A 115 0.83 -24.80 -53.09
C PRO A 115 1.53 -25.77 -52.13
N VAL A 116 1.42 -27.06 -52.39
CA VAL A 116 2.24 -28.10 -51.76
C VAL A 116 3.72 -27.77 -51.97
N GLY A 117 4.53 -27.92 -50.93
CA GLY A 117 5.95 -27.57 -50.96
C GLY A 117 6.27 -26.07 -50.76
N ALA A 118 5.26 -25.20 -50.64
CA ALA A 118 5.49 -23.80 -50.27
C ALA A 118 6.10 -23.69 -48.86
N MET A 119 7.03 -22.75 -48.66
CA MET A 119 7.55 -22.38 -47.35
C MET A 119 6.74 -21.21 -46.80
N CYS A 120 6.04 -21.43 -45.69
CA CYS A 120 5.11 -20.48 -45.10
C CYS A 120 5.59 -19.96 -43.74
N SER A 121 5.19 -18.74 -43.42
CA SER A 121 5.26 -18.15 -42.08
C SER A 121 3.94 -17.47 -41.74
N VAL A 122 3.62 -17.45 -40.45
CA VAL A 122 2.47 -16.73 -39.89
C VAL A 122 2.97 -15.64 -38.97
N ASN A 123 2.36 -14.46 -39.01
CA ASN A 123 2.65 -13.35 -38.12
C ASN A 123 1.36 -12.65 -37.68
N GLU A 124 1.14 -12.51 -36.38
CA GLU A 124 0.08 -11.64 -35.85
C GLU A 124 0.54 -10.18 -35.88
N THR A 125 -0.23 -9.31 -36.53
CA THR A 125 0.18 -7.91 -36.79
C THR A 125 -0.22 -6.96 -35.65
N ASP A 126 -1.23 -7.31 -34.85
CA ASP A 126 -1.57 -6.60 -33.61
C ASP A 126 -1.88 -7.56 -32.45
N ALA A 127 -0.82 -7.87 -31.68
CA ALA A 127 -0.89 -8.67 -30.47
C ALA A 127 -1.67 -8.02 -29.31
N ASN A 128 -2.07 -6.73 -29.41
CA ASN A 128 -2.77 -5.99 -28.35
C ASN A 128 -2.07 -6.05 -26.96
N GLY A 129 -0.73 -6.15 -26.94
CA GLY A 129 0.08 -6.27 -25.72
C GLY A 129 0.26 -7.69 -25.16
N ALA A 130 -0.23 -8.73 -25.83
CA ALA A 130 0.07 -10.13 -25.48
C ALA A 130 1.46 -10.57 -25.93
N ALA A 131 1.97 -11.63 -25.31
CA ALA A 131 3.03 -12.45 -25.88
C ALA A 131 2.42 -13.47 -26.87
N VAL A 132 2.78 -13.36 -28.15
CA VAL A 132 2.31 -14.27 -29.21
C VAL A 132 3.20 -15.50 -29.29
N THR A 133 2.59 -16.68 -29.45
CA THR A 133 3.27 -17.95 -29.75
C THR A 133 2.52 -18.67 -30.87
N ILE A 134 3.25 -19.15 -31.88
CA ILE A 134 2.68 -19.81 -33.07
C ILE A 134 3.17 -21.26 -33.10
N ALA A 135 2.25 -22.22 -33.27
CA ALA A 135 2.52 -23.65 -33.28
C ALA A 135 1.82 -24.33 -34.46
N PRO A 136 2.52 -25.09 -35.34
CA PRO A 136 3.98 -25.23 -35.44
C PRO A 136 4.71 -23.89 -35.61
N ALA A 137 5.98 -23.85 -35.21
CA ALA A 137 6.80 -22.66 -35.31
C ALA A 137 7.05 -22.26 -36.77
N SER A 138 7.04 -20.96 -37.06
CA SER A 138 7.38 -20.44 -38.39
C SER A 138 8.90 -20.29 -38.56
N PRO A 139 9.45 -20.50 -39.78
CA PRO A 139 8.74 -20.97 -40.98
C PRO A 139 8.51 -22.49 -40.97
N PHE A 140 7.47 -22.93 -41.68
CA PHE A 140 7.11 -24.33 -41.92
C PHE A 140 6.95 -24.58 -43.42
N VAL A 141 6.85 -25.85 -43.83
CA VAL A 141 6.64 -26.26 -45.24
C VAL A 141 5.30 -26.97 -45.36
N ILE A 142 4.57 -26.69 -46.44
CA ILE A 142 3.27 -27.28 -46.72
C ILE A 142 3.42 -28.71 -47.25
N GLY A 143 2.78 -29.66 -46.57
CA GLY A 143 2.73 -31.08 -46.94
C GLY A 143 1.81 -31.38 -48.12
N ASP A 144 1.83 -32.63 -48.56
CA ASP A 144 1.15 -33.13 -49.77
C ASP A 144 -0.19 -33.84 -49.51
N THR A 145 -0.55 -34.07 -48.24
CA THR A 145 -1.53 -35.10 -47.87
C THR A 145 -2.65 -34.65 -46.92
N GLU A 146 -2.43 -33.66 -46.05
CA GLU A 146 -3.45 -33.11 -45.14
C GLU A 146 -3.28 -31.58 -44.96
N PRO A 147 -4.34 -30.81 -44.66
CA PRO A 147 -4.24 -29.39 -44.32
C PRO A 147 -3.37 -29.14 -43.08
N VAL A 148 -2.62 -28.03 -43.06
CA VAL A 148 -1.73 -27.70 -41.95
C VAL A 148 -2.46 -26.87 -40.90
N SER A 149 -2.77 -27.45 -39.73
CA SER A 149 -3.34 -26.73 -38.58
C SER A 149 -2.28 -25.88 -37.85
N ILE A 150 -2.50 -24.57 -37.80
CA ILE A 150 -1.70 -23.57 -37.11
C ILE A 150 -2.51 -22.97 -35.95
N THR A 151 -1.99 -23.11 -34.73
CA THR A 151 -2.53 -22.41 -33.56
C THR A 151 -1.74 -21.13 -33.29
N VAL A 152 -2.43 -19.99 -33.29
CA VAL A 152 -1.89 -18.68 -32.89
C VAL A 152 -2.36 -18.36 -31.48
N THR A 153 -1.43 -18.28 -30.53
CA THR A 153 -1.71 -18.16 -29.09
C THR A 153 -1.29 -16.81 -28.54
N ASN A 154 -2.23 -16.01 -28.03
CA ASN A 154 -1.94 -14.80 -27.27
C ASN A 154 -1.94 -15.12 -25.78
N THR A 155 -0.81 -14.91 -25.11
CA THR A 155 -0.69 -14.99 -23.66
C THR A 155 -0.64 -13.58 -23.07
N TYR A 156 -1.71 -13.16 -22.40
CA TYR A 156 -1.75 -11.89 -21.70
C TYR A 156 -1.08 -12.02 -20.33
N GLN A 157 -0.13 -11.13 -20.04
CA GLN A 157 0.38 -10.99 -18.67
C GLN A 157 -0.69 -10.27 -17.83
N PRO A 158 -0.99 -10.74 -16.61
CA PRO A 158 -1.98 -10.08 -15.76
C PRO A 158 -1.42 -8.72 -15.32
N GLY A 159 -2.14 -7.64 -15.62
CA GLY A 159 -1.77 -6.30 -15.18
C GLY A 159 -1.59 -6.27 -13.65
N LEU A 160 -0.51 -5.66 -13.18
CA LEU A 160 -0.19 -5.55 -11.76
C LEU A 160 -0.44 -4.13 -11.26
N THR A 161 -1.16 -4.02 -10.15
CA THR A 161 -1.35 -2.75 -9.42
C THR A 161 -1.20 -2.99 -7.91
N SER A 162 -1.68 -2.05 -7.10
CA SER A 162 -1.59 -2.09 -5.65
C SER A 162 -2.87 -1.71 -4.93
N VAL A 163 -3.06 -2.31 -3.75
CA VAL A 163 -3.96 -1.79 -2.72
C VAL A 163 -3.15 -0.93 -1.75
N ASP A 164 -3.64 0.25 -1.42
CA ASP A 164 -3.04 1.19 -0.48
C ASP A 164 -3.83 1.22 0.82
N LEU A 165 -3.25 0.64 1.87
CA LEU A 165 -3.84 0.60 3.19
C LEU A 165 -3.52 1.86 3.98
N ARG A 166 -4.53 2.40 4.66
CA ARG A 166 -4.40 3.48 5.64
C ARG A 166 -5.06 3.06 6.96
N LYS A 167 -4.29 3.07 8.05
CA LYS A 167 -4.88 3.02 9.41
C LYS A 167 -5.27 4.42 9.87
N VAL A 168 -6.43 4.55 10.50
CA VAL A 168 -6.85 5.69 11.32
C VAL A 168 -7.19 5.18 12.73
N VAL A 169 -6.89 5.98 13.74
CA VAL A 169 -7.26 5.70 15.14
C VAL A 169 -7.81 6.99 15.74
N LEU A 170 -8.94 6.87 16.41
CA LEU A 170 -9.64 7.93 17.12
C LEU A 170 -9.77 7.45 18.58
N ASP A 171 -8.95 7.99 19.47
CA ASP A 171 -9.00 7.73 20.91
C ASP A 171 -9.08 9.09 21.64
N PRO A 172 -10.15 9.38 22.41
CA PRO A 172 -10.28 10.61 23.20
C PRO A 172 -9.56 10.55 24.56
N THR A 173 -8.97 9.41 24.93
CA THR A 173 -8.26 9.18 26.21
C THR A 173 -6.86 8.55 26.02
N PRO A 174 -6.03 9.01 25.05
CA PRO A 174 -4.85 8.28 24.61
C PRO A 174 -3.66 8.32 25.59
N ALA A 175 -3.67 9.22 26.57
CA ALA A 175 -2.55 9.44 27.48
C ALA A 175 -2.56 8.55 28.74
N ALA A 176 -3.74 8.11 29.19
CA ALA A 176 -3.93 7.67 30.58
C ALA A 176 -4.24 6.17 30.76
N THR A 177 -4.70 5.48 29.72
CA THR A 177 -5.17 4.07 29.80
C THR A 177 -4.09 3.03 29.48
N GLY A 178 -2.88 3.46 29.10
CA GLY A 178 -1.82 2.54 28.61
C GLY A 178 -2.19 1.75 27.35
N ARG A 179 -3.29 2.10 26.65
CA ARG A 179 -3.75 1.44 25.43
C ARG A 179 -2.63 1.40 24.37
N ALA A 180 -2.55 0.26 23.69
CA ALA A 180 -1.32 -0.16 23.03
C ALA A 180 -0.83 0.80 21.94
N THR A 181 0.43 1.22 22.04
CA THR A 181 1.14 1.93 20.97
C THR A 181 1.51 1.03 19.78
N GLU A 182 1.18 -0.26 19.85
CA GLU A 182 1.18 -1.20 18.74
C GLU A 182 -0.25 -1.71 18.52
N PHE A 183 -0.88 -1.29 17.42
CA PHE A 183 -2.21 -1.77 17.05
C PHE A 183 -2.11 -3.07 16.23
N PRO A 184 -3.02 -4.02 16.45
CA PRO A 184 -3.01 -5.32 15.78
C PRO A 184 -2.99 -5.21 14.25
N GLY A 185 -2.37 -6.22 13.62
CA GLY A 185 -2.17 -6.23 12.18
C GLY A 185 -3.42 -6.61 11.42
N HIS A 186 -3.87 -5.73 10.52
CA HIS A 186 -4.93 -6.01 9.56
C HIS A 186 -4.44 -7.02 8.51
N ALA A 187 -5.35 -7.87 8.02
CA ALA A 187 -5.06 -8.82 6.94
C ALA A 187 -5.68 -8.32 5.62
N VAL A 188 -4.95 -8.50 4.52
CA VAL A 188 -5.50 -8.26 3.16
C VAL A 188 -5.57 -9.57 2.41
N LEU A 189 -6.79 -10.05 2.16
CA LEU A 189 -7.02 -11.27 1.41
C LEU A 189 -7.29 -10.91 -0.06
N CYS A 190 -6.53 -11.51 -0.97
CA CYS A 190 -6.73 -11.43 -2.42
C CYS A 190 -6.51 -12.84 -2.97
N PRO A 191 -7.56 -13.59 -3.37
CA PRO A 191 -7.48 -15.02 -3.64
C PRO A 191 -6.76 -15.34 -4.97
N ALA A 192 -6.60 -14.35 -5.85
CA ALA A 192 -5.96 -14.52 -7.15
C ALA A 192 -4.46 -14.89 -7.07
N ARG A 193 -3.79 -14.67 -5.94
CA ARG A 193 -2.48 -15.30 -5.64
C ARG A 193 -2.67 -16.62 -4.90
N ARG A 194 -2.17 -17.72 -5.47
CA ARG A 194 -2.10 -19.03 -4.77
C ARG A 194 -1.31 -18.90 -3.46
N ARG A 195 -2.03 -19.06 -2.34
CA ARG A 195 -1.54 -19.13 -0.94
C ARG A 195 -0.86 -17.86 -0.41
N GLY A 196 -1.56 -17.11 0.44
CA GLY A 196 -0.95 -16.08 1.29
C GLY A 196 -1.94 -15.08 1.87
N SER A 197 -2.54 -15.40 3.02
CA SER A 197 -3.11 -14.38 3.92
C SER A 197 -1.96 -13.60 4.56
N HIS A 198 -1.71 -12.38 4.09
CA HIS A 198 -0.68 -11.52 4.67
C HIS A 198 -1.30 -10.61 5.73
N ARG A 199 -1.00 -10.89 7.00
CA ARG A 199 -1.13 -9.91 8.09
C ARG A 199 -0.05 -8.84 7.93
N LEU A 200 -0.44 -7.58 8.09
CA LEU A 200 0.45 -6.42 8.03
C LEU A 200 0.46 -5.71 9.39
N PRO A 201 1.58 -5.69 10.12
CA PRO A 201 1.63 -5.09 11.44
C PRO A 201 1.50 -3.55 11.37
N GLY A 202 0.64 -3.00 12.22
CA GLY A 202 0.52 -1.57 12.47
C GLY A 202 1.36 -1.11 13.66
N ARG A 203 1.60 0.20 13.74
CA ARG A 203 2.12 0.90 14.92
C ARG A 203 1.37 2.23 15.09
N ALA A 204 1.27 2.71 16.32
CA ALA A 204 0.80 4.05 16.61
C ALA A 204 1.89 5.11 16.36
N GLY A 205 1.56 6.39 16.54
CA GLY A 205 2.51 7.50 16.55
C GLY A 205 2.86 8.11 15.18
N HIS A 206 2.98 7.31 14.12
CA HIS A 206 3.13 7.87 12.76
C HIS A 206 1.77 8.31 12.20
N ARG A 207 1.55 9.64 12.08
CA ARG A 207 0.28 10.26 11.61
C ARG A 207 -0.23 9.76 10.25
N ARG A 208 0.59 9.06 9.46
CA ARG A 208 0.17 8.31 8.24
C ARG A 208 1.02 7.05 8.05
N HIS A 209 0.53 5.88 8.44
CA HIS A 209 0.99 4.61 7.87
C HIS A 209 0.16 4.31 6.60
N ARG A 210 0.68 4.74 5.45
CA ARG A 210 0.26 4.27 4.13
C ARG A 210 1.15 3.08 3.76
N ARG A 211 0.59 1.88 3.55
CA ARG A 211 1.35 0.74 2.99
C ARG A 211 0.71 0.32 1.67
N GLN A 212 1.49 0.49 0.61
CA GLN A 212 1.17 0.00 -0.72
C GLN A 212 1.52 -1.49 -0.80
N ARG A 213 0.58 -2.34 -1.20
CA ARG A 213 0.79 -3.77 -1.49
C ARG A 213 0.87 -3.98 -3.00
N PRO A 214 2.07 -3.93 -3.62
CA PRO A 214 2.22 -4.11 -5.06
C PRO A 214 2.02 -5.57 -5.49
N GLY A 215 1.75 -5.76 -6.79
CA GLY A 215 1.73 -7.08 -7.40
C GLY A 215 0.41 -7.83 -7.18
N ILE A 216 -0.70 -7.11 -7.04
CA ILE A 216 -2.06 -7.66 -7.11
C ILE A 216 -2.54 -7.58 -8.56
N TYR A 217 -3.19 -8.64 -9.05
CA TYR A 217 -3.69 -8.68 -10.42
C TYR A 217 -4.93 -7.78 -10.59
N LEU A 218 -5.04 -7.06 -11.70
CA LEU A 218 -6.26 -6.34 -12.06
C LEU A 218 -7.47 -7.29 -12.07
N GLY A 219 -8.64 -6.78 -11.68
CA GLY A 219 -9.86 -7.59 -11.55
C GLY A 219 -9.86 -8.54 -10.34
N SER A 220 -8.82 -8.56 -9.49
CA SER A 220 -8.87 -9.31 -8.23
C SER A 220 -9.93 -8.71 -7.30
N THR A 221 -10.94 -9.49 -6.91
CA THR A 221 -11.70 -9.22 -5.70
C THR A 221 -10.78 -9.37 -4.49
N CYS A 222 -10.73 -8.40 -3.60
CA CYS A 222 -9.97 -8.43 -2.36
C CYS A 222 -10.84 -7.98 -1.19
N SER A 223 -10.46 -8.36 0.02
CA SER A 223 -11.09 -7.91 1.26
C SER A 223 -10.04 -7.60 2.33
N VAL A 224 -10.45 -6.82 3.33
CA VAL A 224 -9.61 -6.43 4.47
C VAL A 224 -10.33 -6.78 5.76
N THR A 225 -9.61 -7.41 6.69
CA THR A 225 -10.10 -7.69 8.05
C THR A 225 -9.18 -7.09 9.11
N GLU A 226 -9.75 -6.78 10.25
CA GLU A 226 -9.03 -6.47 11.48
C GLU A 226 -9.27 -7.60 12.48
N ASP A 227 -8.22 -8.40 12.71
CA ASP A 227 -8.35 -9.69 13.39
C ASP A 227 -8.36 -9.59 14.93
N ASP A 228 -8.17 -8.38 15.46
CA ASP A 228 -8.24 -7.98 16.87
C ASP A 228 -8.55 -6.48 16.89
N THR A 229 -9.49 -6.03 17.73
CA THR A 229 -9.90 -4.61 17.82
C THR A 229 -9.35 -3.93 19.08
N ASN A 230 -8.82 -4.70 20.03
CA ASN A 230 -8.42 -4.28 21.38
C ASN A 230 -9.48 -3.41 22.10
N GLY A 231 -10.77 -3.67 21.84
CA GLY A 231 -11.90 -2.92 22.42
C GLY A 231 -12.40 -1.73 21.59
N ALA A 232 -11.86 -1.47 20.40
CA ALA A 232 -12.38 -0.45 19.49
C ALA A 232 -13.67 -0.91 18.78
N GLN A 233 -14.49 0.08 18.42
CA GLN A 233 -15.39 -0.02 17.25
C GLN A 233 -14.54 0.13 15.98
N VAL A 234 -14.76 -0.73 14.98
CA VAL A 234 -13.97 -0.75 13.74
C VAL A 234 -14.86 -0.48 12.53
N THR A 235 -14.41 0.40 11.65
CA THR A 235 -15.00 0.59 10.30
C THR A 235 -13.95 0.45 9.21
N ILE A 236 -14.36 -0.05 8.05
CA ILE A 236 -13.50 -0.29 6.89
C ILE A 236 -14.16 0.35 5.67
N ASP A 237 -13.44 1.24 4.99
CA ASP A 237 -13.87 1.97 3.80
C ASP A 237 -12.95 1.63 2.62
N PRO A 238 -13.43 1.08 1.50
CA PRO A 238 -14.80 0.63 1.25
C PRO A 238 -15.20 -0.59 2.11
N GLU A 239 -16.48 -0.72 2.42
CA GLU A 239 -17.02 -1.87 3.17
C GLU A 239 -17.02 -3.15 2.31
N GLY A 240 -16.55 -4.26 2.90
CA GLY A 240 -16.64 -5.60 2.31
C GLY A 240 -15.60 -5.92 1.23
N ASP A 241 -16.05 -6.64 0.20
CA ASP A 241 -15.23 -7.11 -0.93
C ASP A 241 -15.19 -6.05 -2.04
N PHE A 242 -13.98 -5.68 -2.49
CA PHE A 242 -13.75 -4.69 -3.54
C PHE A 242 -12.94 -5.27 -4.71
N VAL A 243 -13.22 -4.82 -5.93
CA VAL A 243 -12.48 -5.24 -7.14
C VAL A 243 -11.35 -4.27 -7.45
N VAL A 244 -10.15 -4.80 -7.67
CA VAL A 244 -8.94 -4.01 -7.89
C VAL A 244 -8.84 -3.52 -9.34
N GLY A 245 -9.14 -2.23 -9.54
CA GLY A 245 -9.06 -1.52 -10.83
C GLY A 245 -7.66 -0.96 -11.17
N THR A 246 -7.53 -0.36 -12.35
CA THR A 246 -6.26 0.17 -12.90
C THR A 246 -5.62 1.26 -12.03
N GLU A 247 -6.43 2.14 -11.44
CA GLU A 247 -5.99 3.21 -10.55
C GLU A 247 -5.50 2.72 -9.17
N GLY A 248 -5.63 1.41 -8.90
CA GLY A 248 -5.47 0.82 -7.57
C GLY A 248 -6.71 1.01 -6.71
N VAL A 249 -6.62 0.63 -5.43
CA VAL A 249 -7.70 0.87 -4.44
C VAL A 249 -7.08 1.35 -3.14
N ALA A 250 -7.56 2.48 -2.62
CA ALA A 250 -7.25 2.92 -1.27
C ALA A 250 -8.28 2.31 -0.29
N VAL A 251 -7.80 1.74 0.81
CA VAL A 251 -8.66 1.19 1.88
C VAL A 251 -8.29 1.84 3.21
N THR A 252 -9.26 2.45 3.88
CA THR A 252 -9.09 3.07 5.20
C THR A 252 -9.72 2.19 6.27
N VAL A 253 -8.94 1.82 7.29
CA VAL A 253 -9.38 1.04 8.45
C VAL A 253 -9.31 1.94 9.68
N THR A 254 -10.46 2.21 10.31
CA THR A 254 -10.60 3.17 11.41
C THR A 254 -10.98 2.47 12.71
N ASN A 255 -10.18 2.65 13.77
CA ASN A 255 -10.56 2.26 15.13
C ASN A 255 -11.05 3.48 15.91
N THR A 256 -12.23 3.38 16.50
CA THR A 256 -12.80 4.37 17.40
C THR A 256 -12.90 3.77 18.80
N TYR A 257 -12.15 4.35 19.74
CA TYR A 257 -12.23 4.02 21.16
C TYR A 257 -13.19 5.00 21.86
N GLN A 258 -13.94 4.49 22.83
CA GLN A 258 -14.70 5.32 23.75
C GLN A 258 -13.79 5.82 24.89
N ALA A 259 -14.08 7.03 25.37
CA ALA A 259 -13.45 7.59 26.57
C ALA A 259 -13.76 6.71 27.78
N VAL A 260 -12.76 6.50 28.63
CA VAL A 260 -13.00 6.03 30.00
C VAL A 260 -13.35 7.25 30.85
N LEU A 261 -14.42 7.16 31.64
CA LEU A 261 -14.89 8.22 32.53
C LEU A 261 -14.68 7.81 34.00
N SER A 262 -14.48 8.80 34.85
CA SER A 262 -14.24 8.68 36.29
C SER A 262 -14.90 9.87 37.02
N SER A 263 -14.59 10.06 38.30
CA SER A 263 -15.12 11.16 39.11
C SER A 263 -14.07 11.80 40.01
N ILE A 264 -14.35 13.04 40.41
CA ILE A 264 -13.60 13.79 41.43
C ILE A 264 -14.54 13.96 42.63
N GLU A 265 -14.07 13.62 43.83
CA GLU A 265 -14.78 13.87 45.10
C GLU A 265 -14.09 15.01 45.84
N LEU A 266 -14.85 16.05 46.20
CA LEU A 266 -14.34 17.20 46.95
C LEU A 266 -15.00 17.25 48.33
N HIS A 267 -14.22 17.55 49.36
CA HIS A 267 -14.74 17.71 50.72
C HIS A 267 -14.04 18.85 51.48
N LYS A 268 -14.81 19.56 52.31
CA LYS A 268 -14.31 20.63 53.17
C LYS A 268 -13.85 20.07 54.51
N VAL A 269 -12.77 20.64 55.04
CA VAL A 269 -12.33 20.47 56.42
C VAL A 269 -12.14 21.86 57.05
N ILE A 270 -12.64 22.04 58.26
CA ILE A 270 -12.47 23.26 59.06
C ILE A 270 -11.64 22.92 60.30
N VAL A 271 -10.50 23.61 60.45
CA VAL A 271 -9.60 23.49 61.60
C VAL A 271 -9.64 24.81 62.36
N ASP A 272 -10.65 24.94 63.20
CA ASP A 272 -10.89 26.12 64.02
C ASP A 272 -10.63 25.84 65.51
N PRO A 273 -9.67 26.56 66.15
CA PRO A 273 -9.41 26.45 67.58
C PRO A 273 -10.36 27.30 68.47
N ASN A 274 -11.23 28.14 67.91
CA ASN A 274 -12.11 29.04 68.66
C ASN A 274 -13.53 29.21 68.02
N PRO A 275 -14.38 28.15 68.02
CA PRO A 275 -15.72 28.14 67.42
C PRO A 275 -16.77 28.91 68.25
N ALA A 276 -16.43 30.14 68.61
CA ALA A 276 -17.21 31.10 69.39
C ALA A 276 -16.90 32.56 69.01
N ASP A 277 -16.10 32.80 67.97
CA ASP A 277 -16.05 34.06 67.23
C ASP A 277 -16.61 33.89 65.81
N GLU A 278 -16.61 34.96 65.01
CA GLU A 278 -17.37 35.04 63.74
C GLU A 278 -16.59 34.54 62.50
N HIS A 279 -15.39 33.97 62.64
CA HIS A 279 -14.60 33.48 61.49
C HIS A 279 -14.90 32.02 61.14
N GLY A 280 -14.91 31.69 59.84
CA GLY A 280 -15.14 30.31 59.38
C GLY A 280 -16.54 29.80 59.64
N ASP A 281 -17.51 30.71 59.79
CA ASP A 281 -18.92 30.47 60.09
C ASP A 281 -19.78 30.32 58.83
N ALA A 282 -19.23 30.62 57.65
CA ALA A 282 -19.86 30.40 56.34
C ALA A 282 -20.37 28.96 56.15
N GLU A 283 -21.61 28.80 55.68
CA GLU A 283 -22.25 27.49 55.47
C GLU A 283 -21.66 26.71 54.27
N THR A 284 -21.11 27.41 53.28
CA THR A 284 -20.40 26.86 52.12
C THR A 284 -19.13 27.65 51.80
N PHE A 285 -18.19 27.01 51.11
CA PHE A 285 -16.91 27.59 50.67
C PHE A 285 -16.72 27.39 49.16
N PRO A 286 -16.52 28.45 48.37
CA PRO A 286 -16.44 28.37 46.92
C PRO A 286 -15.06 27.87 46.45
N VAL A 287 -15.05 26.75 45.72
CA VAL A 287 -13.85 26.14 45.12
C VAL A 287 -13.99 26.10 43.61
N THR A 288 -13.03 26.69 42.93
CA THR A 288 -12.93 26.75 41.48
C THR A 288 -11.94 25.69 41.01
N LEU A 289 -12.43 24.68 40.27
CA LEU A 289 -11.58 23.76 39.52
C LEU A 289 -11.32 24.33 38.12
N THR A 290 -10.11 24.17 37.62
CA THR A 290 -9.78 24.42 36.20
C THR A 290 -9.19 23.14 35.61
N CYS A 291 -9.89 22.56 34.63
CA CYS A 291 -9.62 21.22 34.12
C CYS A 291 -9.48 21.20 32.59
N THR A 292 -8.41 20.59 32.08
CA THR A 292 -8.14 20.37 30.66
C THR A 292 -8.30 18.90 30.30
N ALA A 293 -9.30 18.58 29.48
CA ALA A 293 -9.57 17.21 29.02
C ALA A 293 -8.51 16.73 27.99
N PRO A 294 -8.23 15.41 27.90
CA PRO A 294 -7.22 14.90 26.96
C PRO A 294 -7.54 15.25 25.51
N GLY A 295 -6.60 15.93 24.84
CA GLY A 295 -6.78 16.36 23.44
C GLY A 295 -7.60 17.65 23.26
N SER A 296 -7.99 18.33 24.35
CA SER A 296 -8.37 19.74 24.32
C SER A 296 -7.12 20.60 24.55
N ASP A 297 -7.03 21.73 23.83
CA ASP A 297 -6.09 22.83 24.15
C ASP A 297 -6.78 23.93 25.00
N GLU A 298 -8.10 23.87 25.18
CA GLU A 298 -8.89 24.81 25.99
C GLU A 298 -9.27 24.18 27.35
N PRO A 299 -9.02 24.86 28.49
CA PRO A 299 -9.46 24.43 29.81
C PRO A 299 -10.92 24.80 30.08
N VAL A 300 -11.59 24.00 30.92
CA VAL A 300 -12.94 24.27 31.43
C VAL A 300 -12.86 24.59 32.92
N THR A 301 -13.50 25.67 33.33
CA THR A 301 -13.61 26.08 34.74
C THR A 301 -14.95 25.62 35.33
N VAL A 302 -14.93 25.07 36.54
CA VAL A 302 -16.10 24.57 37.27
C VAL A 302 -16.07 25.13 38.70
N GLU A 303 -17.10 25.87 39.09
CA GLU A 303 -17.27 26.41 40.44
C GLU A 303 -18.12 25.45 41.29
N VAL A 304 -17.68 25.19 42.52
CA VAL A 304 -18.29 24.21 43.44
C VAL A 304 -18.35 24.78 44.85
N GLU A 305 -19.56 24.89 45.39
CA GLU A 305 -19.81 25.23 46.80
C GLU A 305 -19.60 23.99 47.68
N LEU A 306 -18.56 23.98 48.53
CA LEU A 306 -18.30 22.88 49.46
C LEU A 306 -18.95 23.15 50.83
N PRO A 307 -19.86 22.29 51.33
CA PRO A 307 -20.52 22.49 52.62
C PRO A 307 -19.58 22.43 53.84
N ARG A 308 -19.82 23.31 54.83
CA ARG A 308 -19.08 23.36 56.11
C ARG A 308 -19.14 22.05 56.90
N ASP A 309 -20.20 21.27 56.74
CA ASP A 309 -20.42 20.01 57.47
C ASP A 309 -19.56 18.82 57.00
N GLY A 310 -18.75 19.01 55.95
CA GLY A 310 -17.88 17.98 55.38
C GLY A 310 -18.58 17.04 54.40
N THR A 311 -19.81 17.34 53.97
CA THR A 311 -20.51 16.60 52.91
C THR A 311 -19.67 16.59 51.62
N VAL A 312 -19.44 15.38 51.09
CA VAL A 312 -18.68 15.18 49.85
C VAL A 312 -19.52 15.60 48.64
N ILE A 313 -18.93 16.43 47.77
CA ILE A 313 -19.49 16.78 46.46
C ILE A 313 -18.76 15.98 45.38
N THR A 314 -19.50 15.25 44.53
CA THR A 314 -18.92 14.41 43.47
C THR A 314 -19.17 15.04 42.09
N LEU A 315 -18.09 15.33 41.35
CA LEU A 315 -18.12 15.65 39.93
C LEU A 315 -18.01 14.34 39.13
N THR A 316 -19.07 13.98 38.38
CA THR A 316 -19.13 12.74 37.58
C THR A 316 -18.67 12.96 36.15
N ASP A 317 -18.54 11.86 35.40
CA ASP A 317 -18.35 11.84 33.94
C ASP A 317 -17.07 12.54 33.43
N VAL A 318 -16.07 12.67 34.30
CA VAL A 318 -14.79 13.32 34.00
C VAL A 318 -13.89 12.35 33.22
N PRO A 319 -13.39 12.70 32.01
CA PRO A 319 -12.55 11.80 31.23
C PRO A 319 -11.23 11.44 31.94
N VAL A 320 -10.86 10.17 31.93
CA VAL A 320 -9.59 9.69 32.49
C VAL A 320 -8.42 10.27 31.72
N GLY A 321 -7.48 10.87 32.44
CA GLY A 321 -6.39 11.69 31.92
C GLY A 321 -6.65 13.20 31.91
N THR A 322 -7.84 13.66 32.33
CA THR A 322 -8.10 15.09 32.54
C THR A 322 -7.15 15.65 33.58
N VAL A 323 -6.49 16.76 33.26
CA VAL A 323 -5.54 17.45 34.14
C VAL A 323 -6.27 18.62 34.79
N CYS A 324 -6.25 18.71 36.12
CA CYS A 324 -6.99 19.71 36.88
C CYS A 324 -6.12 20.42 37.91
N THR A 325 -6.43 21.67 38.19
CA THR A 325 -6.09 22.38 39.44
C THR A 325 -7.37 22.70 40.21
N ALA A 326 -7.25 22.95 41.52
CA ALA A 326 -8.32 23.49 42.35
C ALA A 326 -7.79 24.69 43.15
N GLU A 327 -8.62 25.72 43.29
CA GLU A 327 -8.34 26.95 44.04
C GLU A 327 -9.59 27.34 44.85
N GLU A 328 -9.43 27.65 46.13
CA GLU A 328 -10.52 28.18 46.97
C GLU A 328 -10.52 29.70 46.87
N THR A 329 -11.65 30.29 46.50
CA THR A 329 -11.73 31.71 46.13
C THR A 329 -12.20 32.63 47.26
N ASP A 330 -12.84 32.08 48.29
CA ASP A 330 -13.06 32.73 49.58
C ASP A 330 -12.82 31.72 50.71
N THR A 331 -12.06 32.13 51.73
CA THR A 331 -11.64 31.29 52.86
C THR A 331 -12.31 31.68 54.18
N ASP A 332 -13.20 32.67 54.17
CA ASP A 332 -13.88 33.26 55.35
C ASP A 332 -12.89 33.73 56.45
N GLY A 333 -11.72 34.22 56.02
CA GLY A 333 -10.62 34.67 56.90
C GLY A 333 -9.64 33.58 57.34
N GLY A 334 -9.88 32.32 56.97
CA GLY A 334 -8.97 31.20 57.24
C GLY A 334 -7.78 31.12 56.28
N VAL A 335 -6.77 30.32 56.65
CA VAL A 335 -5.69 29.91 55.73
C VAL A 335 -6.10 28.60 55.06
N SER A 336 -6.33 28.63 53.73
CA SER A 336 -6.67 27.43 52.96
C SER A 336 -5.44 26.59 52.61
N SER A 337 -5.64 25.27 52.54
CA SER A 337 -4.70 24.27 52.06
C SER A 337 -5.44 23.15 51.33
N ILE A 338 -4.98 22.78 50.14
CA ILE A 338 -5.59 21.76 49.28
C ILE A 338 -4.66 20.53 49.19
N ASP A 339 -5.22 19.33 49.32
CA ASP A 339 -4.52 18.05 49.14
C ASP A 339 -5.31 17.15 48.16
N PRO A 340 -4.73 16.66 47.04
CA PRO A 340 -3.36 16.91 46.57
C PRO A 340 -3.12 18.37 46.18
N ALA A 341 -1.95 18.90 46.56
CA ALA A 341 -1.57 20.28 46.30
C ALA A 341 -1.12 20.51 44.84
N GLY A 342 -1.77 21.44 44.13
CA GLY A 342 -1.38 21.88 42.80
C GLY A 342 -2.14 21.18 41.67
N GLU A 343 -1.40 20.72 40.65
CA GLU A 343 -1.95 20.02 39.49
C GLU A 343 -2.09 18.52 39.77
N PHE A 344 -3.28 17.96 39.47
CA PHE A 344 -3.58 16.54 39.60
C PHE A 344 -4.18 15.99 38.29
N VAL A 345 -4.10 14.66 38.12
CA VAL A 345 -4.61 13.96 36.93
C VAL A 345 -5.68 12.95 37.33
N VAL A 346 -6.84 13.00 36.68
CA VAL A 346 -7.96 12.08 36.94
C VAL A 346 -7.62 10.68 36.41
N GLY A 347 -7.53 9.71 37.32
CA GLY A 347 -7.26 8.31 37.00
C GLY A 347 -8.53 7.47 36.79
N GLU A 348 -8.36 6.17 36.51
CA GLU A 348 -9.46 5.19 36.52
C GLU A 348 -10.05 4.95 37.92
N GLN A 349 -9.37 5.42 38.97
CA GLN A 349 -9.88 5.51 40.33
C GLN A 349 -10.33 6.95 40.63
N VAL A 350 -11.33 7.09 41.49
CA VAL A 350 -11.86 8.37 41.96
C VAL A 350 -10.75 9.16 42.64
N VAL A 351 -10.61 10.44 42.29
CA VAL A 351 -9.67 11.35 42.95
C VAL A 351 -10.39 12.11 44.07
N ALA A 352 -9.95 11.92 45.31
CA ALA A 352 -10.44 12.70 46.45
C ALA A 352 -9.58 13.95 46.66
N ILE A 353 -10.23 15.10 46.78
CA ILE A 353 -9.64 16.42 47.05
C ILE A 353 -10.11 16.88 48.44
N THR A 354 -9.15 17.18 49.31
CA THR A 354 -9.39 17.78 50.64
C THR A 354 -9.15 19.29 50.54
N VAL A 355 -10.09 20.11 51.00
CA VAL A 355 -9.93 21.57 51.07
C VAL A 355 -10.05 22.03 52.53
N THR A 356 -8.93 22.40 53.14
CA THR A 356 -8.82 22.64 54.59
C THR A 356 -8.61 24.12 54.92
N ASN A 357 -9.53 24.75 55.67
CA ASN A 357 -9.28 26.09 56.23
C ASN A 357 -8.81 25.98 57.68
N THR A 358 -7.70 26.63 57.99
CA THR A 358 -7.13 26.71 59.35
C THR A 358 -7.25 28.13 59.90
N PHE A 359 -7.87 28.28 61.06
CA PHE A 359 -8.14 29.57 61.69
C PHE A 359 -7.13 29.88 62.82
N PRO A 360 -6.77 31.16 63.04
CA PRO A 360 -5.77 31.54 64.02
C PRO A 360 -6.27 31.36 65.46
N PRO A 361 -5.42 30.92 66.41
CA PRO A 361 -5.81 30.88 67.82
C PRO A 361 -5.99 32.31 68.39
N PRO A 362 -6.87 32.48 69.40
CA PRO A 362 -7.18 33.79 69.96
C PRO A 362 -5.94 34.45 70.59
N PRO A 363 -5.82 35.79 70.50
CA PRO A 363 -4.64 36.51 70.98
C PRO A 363 -4.48 36.36 72.51
N PRO A 364 -3.24 36.22 73.03
CA PRO A 364 -3.00 36.00 74.44
C PRO A 364 -3.44 37.20 75.29
N VAL A 365 -4.44 36.97 76.14
CA VAL A 365 -5.03 37.98 77.04
C VAL A 365 -3.97 38.60 77.96
N THR A 366 -3.58 39.83 77.64
CA THR A 366 -2.58 40.60 78.39
C THR A 366 -3.27 41.44 79.46
N PRO A 367 -2.97 41.29 80.76
CA PRO A 367 -3.68 42.00 81.82
C PRO A 367 -3.33 43.49 81.87
N SER A 368 -4.36 44.35 81.79
CA SER A 368 -4.22 45.80 81.82
C SER A 368 -4.16 46.35 83.27
N PRO A 369 -3.16 47.17 83.64
CA PRO A 369 -3.07 47.79 84.97
C PRO A 369 -4.01 49.01 85.12
N SER A 370 -4.52 49.23 86.35
CA SER A 370 -5.46 50.32 86.68
C SER A 370 -4.77 51.57 87.28
N SER A 371 -5.52 52.68 87.40
CA SER A 371 -5.00 54.06 87.44
C SER A 371 -5.04 54.77 88.80
N SER A 372 -4.01 55.61 89.09
CA SER A 372 -4.01 56.92 89.80
C SER A 372 -2.53 57.43 89.86
N GLU A 373 -2.15 58.71 90.00
CA GLU A 373 -2.83 59.96 90.40
C GLU A 373 -2.25 61.21 89.64
N GLN A 374 -2.53 62.46 90.04
CA GLN A 374 -2.39 63.71 89.24
C GLN A 374 -1.13 64.62 89.57
N PRO A 375 -0.92 65.83 88.93
CA PRO A 375 0.40 66.47 88.71
C PRO A 375 0.61 67.80 89.50
N PRO A 376 1.54 68.76 89.16
CA PRO A 376 1.34 69.72 88.02
C PRO A 376 2.60 70.43 87.39
N THR A 377 2.35 71.28 86.36
CA THR A 377 3.15 72.45 85.86
C THR A 377 4.57 72.25 85.25
N SER A 378 4.84 72.64 83.99
CA SER A 378 5.19 74.00 83.42
C SER A 378 6.73 74.27 83.44
N VAL A 379 7.44 74.85 82.46
CA VAL A 379 7.17 75.96 81.49
C VAL A 379 7.92 75.82 80.13
N THR A 380 7.49 76.55 79.09
CA THR A 380 8.23 76.95 77.85
C THR A 380 9.02 78.27 78.10
N PRO A 381 10.09 78.70 77.34
CA PRO A 381 10.04 78.98 75.89
C PRO A 381 11.35 79.00 75.02
N THR A 382 11.17 79.15 73.69
CA THR A 382 12.01 79.85 72.66
C THR A 382 13.37 79.30 72.13
N SER A 383 13.55 79.55 70.81
CA SER A 383 14.68 79.25 69.89
C SER A 383 15.68 80.44 69.77
N PRO A 384 16.57 80.62 68.74
CA PRO A 384 16.99 79.78 67.58
C PRO A 384 18.55 79.79 67.28
N VAL A 385 18.97 79.33 66.07
CA VAL A 385 20.07 79.83 65.17
C VAL A 385 21.19 78.83 64.69
N SER A 386 21.15 78.55 63.37
CA SER A 386 22.21 78.39 62.32
C SER A 386 23.46 77.47 62.38
N SER A 387 23.60 76.66 61.29
CA SER A 387 24.81 76.38 60.45
C SER A 387 25.98 75.55 61.04
N THR A 388 26.88 74.87 60.29
CA THR A 388 27.32 74.87 58.85
C THR A 388 27.55 73.42 58.33
N VAL A 389 27.24 73.04 57.07
CA VAL A 389 28.12 73.00 55.85
C VAL A 389 29.48 72.29 56.08
N SER A 390 29.96 71.28 55.31
CA SER A 390 29.53 70.62 54.03
C SER A 390 29.78 69.07 54.12
N VAL A 391 29.94 68.19 53.12
CA VAL A 391 30.28 68.23 51.67
C VAL A 391 29.63 67.05 50.88
N THR A 392 29.70 67.09 49.54
CA THR A 392 29.32 66.08 48.51
C THR A 392 30.56 65.37 47.90
N PRO A 393 30.48 64.43 46.90
CA PRO A 393 29.38 63.95 46.03
C PRO A 393 29.13 62.41 46.20
N THR A 394 28.56 61.56 45.31
CA THR A 394 28.26 61.60 43.86
C THR A 394 26.99 60.79 43.47
N GLN A 395 27.04 59.91 42.44
CA GLN A 395 25.95 59.16 41.78
C GLN A 395 26.51 57.78 41.33
N GLY A 396 25.73 56.73 41.02
CA GLY A 396 24.86 56.55 39.83
C GLY A 396 25.64 55.84 38.70
N THR A 397 25.11 54.95 37.86
CA THR A 397 23.73 54.73 37.37
C THR A 397 23.61 53.29 36.78
N ALA A 398 22.42 52.85 36.37
CA ALA A 398 22.17 51.66 35.51
C ALA A 398 21.48 52.09 34.19
N PRO A 399 21.13 51.21 33.21
CA PRO A 399 21.49 49.81 32.95
C PRO A 399 22.14 49.64 31.54
N VAL A 400 22.06 48.44 30.92
CA VAL A 400 21.90 48.11 29.47
C VAL A 400 22.61 46.79 29.05
N VAL A 401 22.02 46.07 28.08
CA VAL A 401 22.51 44.83 27.45
C VAL A 401 22.80 45.08 25.96
N PRO A 402 23.95 44.64 25.41
CA PRO A 402 23.90 43.73 24.25
C PRO A 402 25.06 42.70 24.13
N ALA A 403 24.86 41.69 23.28
CA ALA A 403 25.87 40.77 22.73
C ALA A 403 26.52 41.39 21.45
N PRO A 404 27.49 40.78 20.69
CA PRO A 404 27.92 39.36 20.69
C PRO A 404 29.43 39.04 20.39
N ASN A 405 29.71 37.74 20.17
CA ASN A 405 30.73 37.12 19.29
C ASN A 405 32.13 36.62 19.82
N PRO A 406 32.78 35.65 19.11
CA PRO A 406 33.82 34.71 19.63
C PRO A 406 35.23 34.93 18.95
N PRO A 407 36.18 33.97 18.72
CA PRO A 407 36.32 32.54 19.11
C PRO A 407 37.74 32.00 19.51
N LYS A 408 37.75 30.78 20.10
CA LYS A 408 38.76 29.67 20.12
C LYS A 408 38.37 28.70 21.27
N GLY A 409 38.57 27.38 21.29
CA GLY A 409 39.22 26.40 20.39
C GLY A 409 39.79 25.24 21.26
N THR A 410 39.92 23.96 20.86
CA THR A 410 39.71 23.25 19.58
C THR A 410 39.66 21.71 19.85
N ALA A 411 39.15 20.91 18.90
CA ALA A 411 39.14 19.41 18.82
C ALA A 411 38.00 18.66 19.56
N GLY A 412 37.45 17.56 19.01
CA GLY A 412 37.66 17.03 17.64
C GLY A 412 36.95 15.70 17.33
N GLY A 413 36.72 15.43 16.03
CA GLY A 413 36.14 14.18 15.49
C GLY A 413 34.60 14.12 15.53
N GLY A 414 33.89 13.75 14.45
CA GLY A 414 34.31 13.49 13.06
C GLY A 414 33.09 13.53 12.11
N LEU A 415 33.30 13.89 10.84
CA LEU A 415 32.21 14.14 9.88
C LEU A 415 31.78 12.88 9.11
N ALA A 416 30.52 12.82 8.72
CA ALA A 416 30.03 11.93 7.67
C ALA A 416 30.15 12.59 6.29
N HIS A 417 30.49 11.84 5.24
CA HIS A 417 30.36 12.31 3.86
C HIS A 417 30.21 11.16 2.84
N THR A 418 29.19 11.31 1.99
CA THR A 418 29.12 10.96 0.54
C THR A 418 30.13 10.00 -0.09
N GLY A 419 29.66 9.01 -0.86
CA GLY A 419 30.46 8.35 -1.90
C GLY A 419 29.76 7.20 -2.63
N VAL A 420 29.47 7.37 -3.94
CA VAL A 420 29.11 6.26 -4.84
C VAL A 420 30.39 5.48 -5.18
N SER A 421 30.31 4.15 -5.21
CA SER A 421 31.39 3.30 -5.73
C SER A 421 30.98 2.65 -7.05
N LEU A 422 31.82 2.79 -8.07
CA LEU A 422 31.62 2.26 -9.42
C LEU A 422 32.75 1.26 -9.74
N ALA A 423 32.39 -0.01 -9.87
CA ALA A 423 33.07 -1.12 -10.55
C ALA A 423 34.61 -1.30 -10.43
N THR A 424 35.04 -2.47 -9.92
CA THR A 424 36.00 -3.33 -10.66
C THR A 424 36.01 -4.81 -10.21
N TRP A 425 35.57 -5.69 -11.12
CA TRP A 425 36.08 -7.02 -11.49
C TRP A 425 36.86 -7.95 -10.52
N LEU A 426 36.44 -9.24 -10.51
CA LEU A 426 37.20 -10.49 -10.22
C LEU A 426 37.79 -10.65 -8.80
N THR A 427 37.61 -11.75 -8.05
CA THR A 427 37.27 -13.17 -8.32
C THR A 427 36.25 -13.66 -7.24
N VAL A 428 35.62 -14.85 -7.24
CA VAL A 428 36.04 -16.24 -7.54
C VAL A 428 34.86 -17.05 -8.10
N ALA A 429 35.11 -17.86 -9.13
CA ALA A 429 34.13 -18.79 -9.71
C ALA A 429 34.61 -20.24 -9.58
N ALA A 430 34.43 -20.87 -8.40
CA ALA A 430 34.82 -22.26 -8.16
C ALA A 430 34.19 -22.92 -6.90
N LEU A 431 32.86 -23.13 -6.83
CA LEU A 431 32.29 -24.05 -5.81
C LEU A 431 30.90 -24.69 -6.10
N LEU A 432 30.38 -24.68 -7.33
CA LEU A 432 29.08 -25.32 -7.65
C LEU A 432 29.13 -26.25 -8.88
N LEU A 433 30.21 -27.01 -9.01
CA LEU A 433 30.26 -28.23 -9.84
C LEU A 433 30.59 -29.42 -8.94
N GLY A 434 29.57 -29.98 -8.29
CA GLY A 434 29.77 -31.06 -7.32
C GLY A 434 28.54 -31.46 -6.52
N LEU A 435 27.44 -31.85 -7.18
CA LEU A 435 26.42 -32.80 -6.67
C LEU A 435 25.32 -33.11 -7.72
N GLY A 436 25.73 -33.48 -8.93
CA GLY A 436 24.85 -34.22 -9.85
C GLY A 436 25.17 -35.71 -9.73
N GLY A 437 24.19 -36.56 -9.36
CA GLY A 437 24.41 -38.02 -9.33
C GLY A 437 23.69 -38.82 -8.23
N ALA A 438 22.36 -38.68 -8.08
CA ALA A 438 21.55 -39.63 -7.32
C ALA A 438 20.11 -39.71 -7.85
N VAL A 439 19.43 -40.84 -7.58
CA VAL A 439 17.99 -41.10 -7.81
C VAL A 439 17.53 -41.07 -9.28
N MET A 440 17.95 -42.08 -10.05
CA MET A 440 17.22 -42.50 -11.26
C MET A 440 17.45 -44.00 -11.54
N LEU A 441 16.63 -44.88 -10.95
CA LEU A 441 16.28 -46.22 -11.46
C LEU A 441 15.38 -47.02 -10.50
N GLN A 442 14.69 -48.03 -11.05
CA GLN A 442 13.78 -49.00 -10.42
C GLN A 442 12.42 -48.43 -9.92
N ALA A 443 11.27 -48.99 -10.32
CA ALA A 443 11.03 -50.07 -11.28
C ALA A 443 9.69 -49.95 -12.03
N ARG A 444 9.69 -50.32 -13.32
CA ARG A 444 8.48 -50.68 -14.07
C ARG A 444 7.98 -52.06 -13.63
N ARG A 445 6.68 -52.22 -13.37
CA ARG A 445 5.96 -53.51 -13.54
C ARG A 445 4.57 -53.26 -14.18
N PRO A 446 4.05 -54.21 -14.99
CA PRO A 446 2.89 -53.96 -15.86
C PRO A 446 1.54 -54.42 -15.30
N ARG A 447 0.47 -53.92 -15.94
CA ARG A 447 -0.90 -54.45 -16.07
C ARG A 447 -1.39 -55.52 -15.06
N LYS A 448 -2.53 -55.22 -14.43
CA LYS A 448 -3.67 -56.13 -14.40
C LYS A 448 -4.95 -55.40 -14.80
N SER A 449 -5.83 -56.11 -15.50
CA SER A 449 -7.16 -55.67 -15.91
C SER A 449 -8.23 -56.60 -15.32
N GLY A 450 -9.38 -56.02 -14.98
CA GLY A 450 -10.58 -56.65 -14.42
C GLY A 450 -11.55 -55.50 -14.09
N LEU A 451 -12.75 -55.36 -14.65
CA LEU A 451 -13.78 -56.32 -15.08
C LEU A 451 -14.63 -56.88 -13.92
N HIS A 452 -15.49 -56.01 -13.39
CA HIS A 452 -16.78 -56.27 -12.75
C HIS A 452 -17.57 -54.95 -12.78
N SER A 453 -18.91 -54.93 -12.82
CA SER A 453 -19.88 -55.93 -13.29
C SER A 453 -21.23 -55.23 -13.48
#